data_AF-A0AAD6IAF3-F1
#
_entry.id   AF-A0AAD6IAF3-F1
#
_cell.length_a   1.000
_cell.length_b   1.000
_cell.length_c   1.000
_cell.angle_alpha   90.00
_cell.angle_beta   90.00
_cell.angle_gamma   90.00
#
_symmetry.space_group_name_H-M   'P 1'
#
loop_
_entity.id
_entity.type
_entity.pdbx_description
1 polymer ?
#
loop_
_entity_poly.entity_id
_entity_poly.type
_entity_poly.pdbx_seq_one_letter_code
_entity_poly.pdbx_strand_id
1 'polypeptide(L)'
;MPRPRKWLAILNMVFAIGCRHCPLMENIHSMSEEDLVFLSRARLLGFHFSVLFEHSDFQQTQLECLMAIYLLCVGQINRASKFSSMALRSALSLGINLRLTDPQTAEAAKEARGRLWWPIYSLEHLITSVTGRASSVSENICSGSVPFPCEEETFEHPETKRLLQDPTLRDTHLRPSLFVHHLVDLNLVTQALMNKVDSIEGLRQGASRTEYHVQKLGLKMDCWLTKLPPAYRFTLPDAGPWHLKHPQLDDLAAPFVRERVCLAMNYYSARIILCRPCLTYNHTNTQIQASRPQSSSSNPDLSSRSNLRSEMATHCLQAACAFISILPESPDLS
;
A
#
# COMPACT_ATOMS: atom_id res chain seq x y z
N MET A 1 30.89 20.33 11.84
CA MET A 1 29.85 21.33 11.54
C MET A 1 28.53 20.90 12.17
N PRO A 2 27.68 21.82 12.66
CA PRO A 2 26.36 21.46 13.18
C PRO A 2 25.51 20.82 12.08
N ARG A 3 24.72 19.79 12.44
CA ARG A 3 23.83 19.10 11.50
C ARG A 3 22.77 20.07 10.95
N PRO A 4 22.37 19.97 9.67
CA PRO A 4 21.31 20.82 9.09
C PRO A 4 19.98 20.68 9.84
N ARG A 5 19.20 21.76 9.92
CA ARG A 5 17.89 21.78 10.62
C ARG A 5 16.93 20.68 10.15
N LYS A 6 16.83 20.46 8.83
CA LYS A 6 15.95 19.44 8.25
C LYS A 6 16.37 18.01 8.62
N TRP A 7 17.67 17.74 8.70
CA TRP A 7 18.18 16.44 9.19
C TRP A 7 17.77 16.19 10.64
N LEU A 8 17.87 17.22 11.50
CA LEU A 8 17.40 17.12 12.89
C LEU A 8 15.87 16.93 12.95
N ALA A 9 15.10 17.59 12.08
CA ALA A 9 13.66 17.39 12.00
C ALA A 9 13.29 15.95 11.62
N ILE A 10 13.97 15.37 10.63
CA ILE A 10 13.79 13.97 10.22
C ILE A 10 14.09 13.03 11.38
N LEU A 11 15.23 13.23 12.07
CA LEU A 11 15.59 12.40 13.22
C LEU A 11 14.52 12.46 14.33
N ASN A 12 14.01 13.66 14.63
CA ASN A 12 12.92 13.81 15.60
C ASN A 12 11.64 13.09 15.14
N MET A 13 11.31 13.11 13.84
CA MET A 13 10.17 12.33 13.35
C MET A 13 10.38 10.82 13.51
N VAL A 14 11.59 10.32 13.25
CA VAL A 14 11.93 8.90 13.47
C VAL A 14 11.76 8.53 14.93
N PHE A 15 12.24 9.36 15.86
CA PHE A 15 12.03 9.14 17.29
C PHE A 15 10.56 9.23 17.69
N ALA A 16 9.79 10.20 17.19
CA ALA A 16 8.37 10.31 17.48
C ALA A 16 7.60 9.06 17.03
N ILE A 17 7.89 8.54 15.84
CA ILE A 17 7.31 7.29 15.34
C ILE A 17 7.79 6.09 16.17
N GLY A 18 9.09 6.04 16.52
CA GLY A 18 9.67 5.01 17.36
C GLY A 18 9.02 4.92 18.74
N CYS A 19 8.85 6.04 19.43
CA CYS A 19 8.16 6.13 20.73
C CYS A 19 6.72 5.63 20.65
N ARG A 20 6.05 5.78 19.50
CA ARG A 20 4.70 5.23 19.28
C ARG A 20 4.68 3.73 19.04
N HIS A 21 5.77 3.13 18.57
CA HIS A 21 5.84 1.69 18.27
C HIS A 21 6.55 0.86 19.37
N CYS A 22 7.42 1.46 20.19
CA CYS A 22 8.18 0.75 21.23
C CYS A 22 7.29 0.15 22.34
N PRO A 23 6.28 0.87 22.89
CA PRO A 23 5.37 0.30 23.88
C PRO A 23 4.55 -0.88 23.37
N LEU A 24 4.25 -0.92 22.06
CA LEU A 24 3.58 -2.06 21.41
C LEU A 24 4.49 -3.30 21.27
N MET A 25 5.81 -3.15 21.39
CA MET A 25 6.77 -4.25 21.30
C MET A 25 7.21 -4.80 22.67
N GLU A 26 7.26 -3.95 23.70
CA GLU A 26 7.89 -4.32 24.97
C GLU A 26 6.94 -4.40 26.18
N ASN A 27 5.61 -4.24 25.99
CA ASN A 27 4.64 -4.24 27.09
C ASN A 27 4.97 -3.21 28.20
N ILE A 28 5.67 -2.13 27.83
CA ILE A 28 6.04 -1.04 28.75
C ILE A 28 4.87 -0.07 28.84
N HIS A 29 4.07 -0.17 29.91
CA HIS A 29 2.89 0.66 30.18
C HIS A 29 3.19 2.12 30.58
N SER A 30 4.14 2.79 29.93
CA SER A 30 4.21 4.24 30.02
C SER A 30 3.63 4.84 28.74
N MET A 31 2.42 5.38 28.82
CA MET A 31 1.96 6.41 27.87
C MET A 31 2.85 7.64 28.06
N SER A 32 4.06 7.56 27.52
CA SER A 32 4.97 8.69 27.55
C SER A 32 4.59 9.62 26.42
N GLU A 33 4.23 10.86 26.75
CA GLU A 33 4.07 11.97 25.79
C GLU A 33 5.42 12.36 25.12
N GLU A 34 6.46 11.52 25.25
CA GLU A 34 7.75 11.67 24.58
C GLU A 34 7.62 11.84 23.07
N ASP A 35 6.69 11.13 22.43
CA ASP A 35 6.41 11.28 21.00
C ASP A 35 6.02 12.72 20.65
N LEU A 36 5.21 13.37 21.50
CA LEU A 36 4.79 14.76 21.32
C LEU A 36 5.96 15.74 21.45
N VAL A 37 6.94 15.45 22.32
CA VAL A 37 8.16 16.27 22.46
C VAL A 37 8.96 16.23 21.16
N PHE A 38 9.19 15.03 20.62
CA PHE A 38 9.90 14.88 19.35
C PHE A 38 9.11 15.48 18.19
N LEU A 39 7.78 15.28 18.14
CA LEU A 39 6.91 15.90 17.14
C LEU A 39 7.00 17.43 17.17
N SER A 40 6.95 18.04 18.36
CA SER A 40 7.03 19.48 18.53
C SER A 40 8.36 20.03 17.99
N ARG A 41 9.47 19.37 18.32
CA ARG A 41 10.81 19.71 17.80
C ARG A 41 10.88 19.57 16.28
N ALA A 42 10.37 18.48 15.71
CA ALA A 42 10.34 18.28 14.26
C ALA A 42 9.55 19.40 13.55
N ARG A 43 8.41 19.81 14.12
CA ARG A 43 7.59 20.91 13.59
C ARG A 43 8.31 22.25 13.61
N LEU A 44 8.97 22.57 14.73
CA LEU A 44 9.75 23.81 14.86
C LEU A 44 10.93 23.85 13.88
N LEU A 45 11.58 22.71 13.64
CA LEU A 45 12.77 22.63 12.80
C LEU A 45 12.47 22.58 11.29
N GLY A 46 11.35 21.95 10.89
CA GLY A 46 11.09 21.61 9.48
C GLY A 46 9.75 22.08 8.91
N PHE A 47 8.90 22.74 9.70
CA PHE A 47 7.64 23.35 9.22
C PHE A 47 7.52 24.81 9.69
N HIS A 48 8.60 25.58 9.52
CA HIS A 48 8.58 27.03 9.75
C HIS A 48 7.71 27.73 8.69
N PHE A 49 7.21 28.93 9.00
CA PHE A 49 6.25 29.66 8.15
C PHE A 49 6.69 29.82 6.68
N SER A 50 7.99 29.99 6.43
CA SER A 50 8.54 30.17 5.08
C SER A 50 8.45 28.93 4.19
N VAL A 51 8.40 27.73 4.78
CA VAL A 51 8.35 26.45 4.05
C VAL A 51 7.13 26.37 3.13
N LEU A 52 6.04 27.04 3.47
CA LEU A 52 4.83 27.09 2.63
C LEU A 52 5.03 27.82 1.29
N PHE A 53 6.07 28.65 1.18
CA PHE A 53 6.36 29.45 0.00
C PHE A 53 7.64 29.00 -0.72
N GLU A 54 8.37 28.04 -0.14
CA GLU A 54 9.60 27.49 -0.70
C GLU A 54 9.30 26.20 -1.48
N HIS A 55 10.11 25.91 -2.49
CA HIS A 55 10.05 24.60 -3.16
C HIS A 55 10.63 23.54 -2.23
N SER A 56 9.87 22.47 -1.97
CA SER A 56 10.34 21.35 -1.18
C SER A 56 11.56 20.71 -1.84
N ASP A 57 12.62 20.52 -1.05
CA ASP A 57 13.77 19.72 -1.43
C ASP A 57 13.58 18.25 -1.02
N PHE A 58 14.58 17.42 -1.26
CA PHE A 58 14.53 15.98 -0.95
C PHE A 58 14.27 15.74 0.55
N GLN A 59 14.95 16.46 1.45
CA GLN A 59 14.79 16.31 2.89
C GLN A 59 13.43 16.80 3.39
N GLN A 60 12.90 17.89 2.80
CA GLN A 60 11.56 18.37 3.12
C GLN A 60 10.50 17.34 2.70
N THR A 61 10.68 16.73 1.52
CA THR A 61 9.79 15.66 1.03
C THR A 61 9.82 14.43 1.96
N GLN A 62 11.00 14.04 2.47
CA GLN A 62 11.13 13.00 3.50
C GLN A 62 10.36 13.36 4.78
N LEU A 63 10.49 14.61 5.23
CA LEU A 63 9.82 15.08 6.44
C LEU A 63 8.29 15.11 6.29
N GLU A 64 7.77 15.56 5.14
CA GLU A 64 6.34 15.55 4.81
C GLU A 64 5.77 14.12 4.83
N CYS A 65 6.50 13.16 4.25
CA CYS A 65 6.13 11.75 4.26
C CYS A 65 6.10 11.17 5.69
N LEU A 66 7.16 11.40 6.48
CA LEU A 66 7.23 10.95 7.87
C LEU A 66 6.11 11.57 8.73
N MET A 67 5.79 12.84 8.51
CA MET A 67 4.67 13.51 9.19
C MET A 67 3.33 12.85 8.86
N ALA A 68 3.11 12.49 7.60
CA ALA A 68 1.92 11.77 7.18
C ALA A 68 1.82 10.37 7.84
N ILE A 69 2.93 9.63 7.93
CA ILE A 69 3.00 8.33 8.62
C ILE A 69 2.69 8.50 10.11
N TYR A 70 3.33 9.44 10.79
CA TYR A 70 3.07 9.71 12.21
C TYR A 70 1.59 10.01 12.47
N LEU A 71 1.00 10.90 11.66
CA LEU A 71 -0.41 11.28 11.77
C LEU A 71 -1.36 10.10 11.53
N LEU A 72 -0.97 9.17 10.64
CA LEU A 72 -1.71 7.93 10.43
C LEU A 72 -1.62 7.02 11.68
N CYS A 73 -0.43 6.86 12.27
CA CYS A 73 -0.24 6.05 13.49
C CYS A 73 -1.03 6.55 14.69
N VAL A 74 -1.31 7.86 14.79
CA VAL A 74 -2.17 8.45 15.84
C VAL A 74 -3.64 8.58 15.43
N GLY A 75 -4.05 7.98 14.30
CA GLY A 75 -5.45 7.96 13.84
C GLY A 75 -5.97 9.28 13.24
N GLN A 76 -5.11 10.28 12.99
CA GLN A 76 -5.49 11.56 12.41
C GLN A 76 -5.56 11.50 10.87
N ILE A 77 -6.42 10.63 10.33
CA ILE A 77 -6.50 10.28 8.89
C ILE A 77 -6.63 11.50 7.97
N ASN A 78 -7.46 12.50 8.34
CA ASN A 78 -7.63 13.70 7.52
C ASN A 78 -6.37 14.56 7.43
N ARG A 79 -5.62 14.66 8.53
CA ARG A 79 -4.36 15.40 8.57
C ARG A 79 -3.25 14.61 7.87
N ALA A 80 -3.21 13.30 8.07
CA ALA A 80 -2.32 12.40 7.34
C ALA A 80 -2.52 12.52 5.83
N SER A 81 -3.78 12.54 5.37
CA SER A 81 -4.13 12.74 3.95
C SER A 81 -3.59 14.04 3.39
N LYS A 82 -3.69 15.14 4.14
CA LYS A 82 -3.13 16.44 3.72
C LYS A 82 -1.61 16.37 3.54
N PHE A 83 -0.89 15.78 4.49
CA PHE A 83 0.57 15.64 4.41
C PHE A 83 1.01 14.64 3.33
N SER A 84 0.27 13.55 3.14
CA SER A 84 0.51 12.58 2.06
C SER A 84 0.42 13.24 0.68
N SER A 85 -0.67 13.98 0.43
CA SER A 85 -0.84 14.67 -0.85
C SER A 85 0.18 15.81 -1.07
N MET A 86 0.71 16.40 0.02
CA MET A 86 1.81 17.37 -0.07
C MET A 86 3.12 16.68 -0.44
N ALA A 87 3.49 15.60 0.27
CA ALA A 87 4.68 14.80 -0.04
C ALA A 87 4.65 14.26 -1.48
N LEU A 88 3.49 13.81 -1.95
CA LEU A 88 3.30 13.36 -3.33
C LEU A 88 3.58 14.47 -4.33
N ARG A 89 3.03 15.67 -4.12
CA ARG A 89 3.26 16.82 -5.02
C ARG A 89 4.71 17.27 -5.00
N SER A 90 5.35 17.32 -3.83
CA SER A 90 6.77 17.62 -3.69
C SER A 90 7.64 16.61 -4.45
N ALA A 91 7.35 15.31 -4.30
CA ALA A 91 8.06 14.24 -4.99
C ALA A 91 7.92 14.33 -6.52
N LEU A 92 6.71 14.61 -7.02
CA LEU A 92 6.46 14.81 -8.45
C LEU A 92 7.19 16.06 -8.98
N SER A 93 7.16 17.18 -8.24
CA SER A 93 7.84 18.42 -8.63
C SER A 93 9.36 18.24 -8.72
N LEU A 94 9.94 17.38 -7.89
CA LEU A 94 11.37 17.04 -7.88
C LEU A 94 11.75 15.93 -8.88
N GLY A 95 10.76 15.32 -9.54
CA GLY A 95 10.96 14.18 -10.43
C GLY A 95 11.47 12.92 -9.71
N ILE A 96 11.15 12.74 -8.43
CA ILE A 96 11.57 11.57 -7.63
C ILE A 96 10.93 10.28 -8.16
N ASN A 97 9.74 10.39 -8.73
CA ASN A 97 8.98 9.35 -9.41
C ASN A 97 9.62 8.83 -10.72
N LEU A 98 10.59 9.57 -11.27
CA LEU A 98 11.20 9.28 -12.56
C LEU A 98 12.50 8.49 -12.39
N ARG A 99 12.72 7.53 -13.30
CA ARG A 99 14.01 6.84 -13.39
C ARG A 99 15.08 7.77 -13.93
N LEU A 100 16.11 8.01 -13.12
CA LEU A 100 17.32 8.71 -13.56
C LEU A 100 18.25 7.75 -14.30
N THR A 101 18.50 8.06 -15.57
CA THR A 101 19.43 7.34 -16.45
C THR A 101 20.78 8.03 -16.58
N ASP A 102 20.95 9.22 -15.99
CA ASP A 102 22.18 9.99 -16.05
C ASP A 102 23.36 9.22 -15.42
N PRO A 103 24.46 8.98 -16.15
CA PRO A 103 25.63 8.26 -15.62
C PRO A 103 26.44 9.08 -14.60
N GLN A 104 26.27 10.41 -14.55
CA GLN A 104 27.02 11.27 -13.62
C GLN A 104 26.45 11.23 -12.19
N THR A 105 25.16 10.94 -12.06
CA THR A 105 24.50 10.79 -10.77
C THR A 105 24.90 9.47 -10.11
N ALA A 106 25.39 9.55 -8.87
CA ALA A 106 25.74 8.37 -8.08
C ALA A 106 24.54 7.41 -7.90
N GLU A 107 24.78 6.10 -8.01
CA GLU A 107 23.73 5.07 -7.88
C GLU A 107 23.00 5.13 -6.54
N ALA A 108 23.72 5.44 -5.45
CA ALA A 108 23.10 5.63 -4.13
C ALA A 108 22.04 6.76 -4.12
N ALA A 109 22.27 7.84 -4.87
CA ALA A 109 21.31 8.95 -4.97
C ALA A 109 20.09 8.56 -5.83
N LYS A 110 20.28 7.74 -6.86
CA LYS A 110 19.17 7.19 -7.68
C LYS A 110 18.30 6.26 -6.85
N GLU A 111 18.93 5.38 -6.07
CA GLU A 111 18.23 4.47 -5.18
C GLU A 111 17.48 5.21 -4.07
N ALA A 112 18.11 6.21 -3.42
CA ALA A 112 17.45 7.01 -2.38
C ALA A 112 16.15 7.66 -2.88
N ARG A 113 16.10 8.08 -4.15
CA ARG A 113 14.87 8.58 -4.78
C ARG A 113 13.80 7.49 -4.88
N GLY A 114 14.17 6.30 -5.35
CA GLY A 114 13.25 5.15 -5.38
C GLY A 114 12.69 4.85 -3.99
N ARG A 115 13.57 4.76 -2.98
CA ARG A 115 13.18 4.48 -1.59
C ARG A 115 12.26 5.52 -0.97
N LEU A 116 12.34 6.76 -1.40
CA LEU A 116 11.42 7.79 -0.95
C LEU A 116 10.10 7.75 -1.72
N TRP A 117 10.15 7.50 -3.03
CA TRP A 117 8.98 7.47 -3.89
C TRP A 117 7.96 6.41 -3.47
N TRP A 118 8.42 5.18 -3.25
CA TRP A 118 7.51 4.04 -3.09
C TRP A 118 6.71 4.03 -1.77
N PRO A 119 7.26 4.48 -0.62
CA PRO A 119 6.49 4.75 0.58
C PRO A 119 5.48 5.88 0.39
N ILE A 120 5.84 6.97 -0.31
CA ILE A 120 4.90 8.07 -0.61
C ILE A 120 3.73 7.57 -1.46
N TYR A 121 4.04 6.82 -2.52
CA TYR A 121 3.05 6.18 -3.38
C TYR A 121 2.11 5.26 -2.59
N SER A 122 2.68 4.38 -1.77
CA SER A 122 1.93 3.40 -0.97
C SER A 122 1.06 4.08 0.09
N LEU A 123 1.55 5.15 0.71
CA LEU A 123 0.80 5.91 1.71
C LEU A 123 -0.39 6.65 1.09
N GLU A 124 -0.21 7.29 -0.06
CA GLU A 124 -1.31 7.92 -0.79
C GLU A 124 -2.34 6.86 -1.21
N HIS A 125 -1.89 5.72 -1.74
CA HIS A 125 -2.76 4.61 -2.11
C HIS A 125 -3.59 4.11 -0.91
N LEU A 126 -2.93 3.84 0.22
CA LEU A 126 -3.59 3.40 1.45
C LEU A 126 -4.64 4.39 1.92
N ILE A 127 -4.28 5.68 2.03
CA ILE A 127 -5.18 6.71 2.54
C ILE A 127 -6.38 6.90 1.60
N THR A 128 -6.15 6.94 0.29
CA THR A 128 -7.23 7.12 -0.70
C THR A 128 -8.17 5.92 -0.74
N SER A 129 -7.61 4.70 -0.63
CA SER A 129 -8.38 3.45 -0.52
C SER A 129 -9.27 3.43 0.73
N VAL A 130 -8.71 3.70 1.92
CA VAL A 130 -9.44 3.68 3.19
C VAL A 130 -10.49 4.79 3.27
N THR A 131 -10.19 5.98 2.75
CA THR A 131 -11.11 7.13 2.81
C THR A 131 -12.11 7.20 1.65
N GLY A 132 -11.94 6.36 0.62
CA GLY A 132 -12.72 6.42 -0.62
C GLY A 132 -12.50 7.70 -1.44
N ARG A 133 -11.41 8.44 -1.18
CA ARG A 133 -11.09 9.68 -1.91
C ARG A 133 -10.47 9.37 -3.27
N ALA A 134 -10.69 10.27 -4.22
CA ALA A 134 -10.03 10.19 -5.51
C ALA A 134 -8.52 10.31 -5.33
N SER A 135 -7.79 9.34 -5.88
CA SER A 135 -6.33 9.36 -5.87
C SER A 135 -5.80 10.31 -6.93
N SER A 136 -4.76 11.08 -6.58
CA SER A 136 -4.04 11.92 -7.55
C SER A 136 -3.06 11.11 -8.42
N VAL A 137 -2.97 9.79 -8.20
CA VAL A 137 -2.00 8.90 -8.80
C VAL A 137 -2.59 8.19 -10.03
N SER A 138 -2.06 8.49 -11.22
CA SER A 138 -2.44 7.79 -12.46
C SER A 138 -1.52 6.59 -12.76
N GLU A 139 -1.89 5.72 -13.69
CA GLU A 139 -1.09 4.52 -14.02
C GLU A 139 0.31 4.83 -14.58
N ASN A 140 0.54 6.05 -15.08
CA ASN A 140 1.76 6.43 -15.80
C ASN A 140 2.62 7.47 -15.06
N ILE A 141 2.35 7.75 -13.78
CA ILE A 141 3.14 8.76 -13.05
C ILE A 141 4.54 8.28 -12.66
N CYS A 142 4.91 7.01 -12.84
CA CYS A 142 6.20 6.49 -12.41
C CYS A 142 6.91 5.76 -13.54
N SER A 143 8.20 6.05 -13.70
CA SER A 143 9.12 5.24 -14.54
C SER A 143 10.21 4.56 -13.71
N GLY A 144 10.26 4.84 -12.40
CA GLY A 144 11.20 4.24 -11.46
C GLY A 144 10.97 2.74 -11.29
N SER A 145 12.06 1.99 -11.11
CA SER A 145 11.98 0.59 -10.69
C SER A 145 11.57 0.51 -9.21
N VAL A 146 10.81 -0.53 -8.86
CA VAL A 146 10.44 -0.89 -7.46
C VAL A 146 11.72 -0.91 -6.59
N PRO A 147 11.68 -0.51 -5.29
CA PRO A 147 12.90 -0.32 -4.50
C PRO A 147 13.78 -1.57 -4.54
N PHE A 148 15.09 -1.36 -4.62
CA PHE A 148 16.02 -2.46 -4.73
C PHE A 148 16.08 -3.27 -3.43
N PRO A 149 16.11 -4.62 -3.49
CA PRO A 149 16.13 -5.48 -2.32
C PRO A 149 17.48 -5.52 -1.56
N CYS A 150 18.02 -4.36 -1.17
CA CYS A 150 19.26 -4.26 -0.38
C CYS A 150 19.16 -3.11 0.64
N GLU A 151 20.03 -3.06 1.65
CA GLU A 151 20.08 -1.96 2.62
C GLU A 151 21.15 -0.92 2.23
N GLU A 152 20.99 0.31 2.72
CA GLU A 152 21.86 1.45 2.37
C GLU A 152 23.32 1.22 2.77
N GLU A 153 23.53 0.53 3.89
CA GLU A 153 24.84 0.22 4.47
C GLU A 153 25.62 -0.82 3.65
N THR A 154 24.93 -1.59 2.81
CA THR A 154 25.51 -2.65 1.97
C THR A 154 25.90 -2.21 0.56
N PHE A 155 25.62 -0.96 0.15
CA PHE A 155 25.90 -0.50 -1.23
C PHE A 155 27.37 -0.51 -1.63
N GLU A 156 28.27 -0.35 -0.65
CA GLU A 156 29.73 -0.39 -0.85
C GLU A 156 30.27 -1.83 -0.99
N HIS A 157 29.49 -2.86 -0.64
CA HIS A 157 29.95 -4.24 -0.67
C HIS A 157 30.04 -4.78 -2.12
N PRO A 158 31.14 -5.45 -2.51
CA PRO A 158 31.34 -5.91 -3.90
C PRO A 158 30.27 -6.90 -4.40
N GLU A 159 29.61 -7.63 -3.50
CA GLU A 159 28.48 -8.51 -3.82
C GLU A 159 27.21 -7.74 -4.23
N THR A 160 26.99 -6.55 -3.65
CA THR A 160 25.85 -5.68 -3.95
C THR A 160 25.94 -5.08 -5.36
N LYS A 161 27.16 -4.76 -5.82
CA LYS A 161 27.42 -4.37 -7.22
C LYS A 161 27.10 -5.49 -8.21
N ARG A 162 27.34 -6.75 -7.85
CA ARG A 162 26.97 -7.91 -8.68
C ARG A 162 25.46 -8.15 -8.68
N LEU A 163 24.78 -7.99 -7.53
CA LEU A 163 23.32 -8.03 -7.41
C LEU A 163 22.60 -6.89 -8.18
N LEU A 164 23.23 -5.73 -8.28
CA LEU A 164 22.75 -4.61 -9.10
C LEU A 164 22.77 -4.96 -10.60
N GLN A 165 23.75 -5.76 -11.04
CA GLN A 165 23.96 -6.12 -12.45
C GLN A 165 23.20 -7.38 -12.89
N ASP A 166 22.91 -8.31 -11.98
CA ASP A 166 22.27 -9.60 -12.30
C ASP A 166 20.81 -9.68 -11.78
N PRO A 167 19.80 -9.79 -12.65
CA PRO A 167 18.38 -9.94 -12.27
C PRO A 167 18.07 -11.23 -11.52
N THR A 168 18.82 -12.31 -11.72
CA THR A 168 18.51 -13.65 -11.20
C THR A 168 18.98 -13.87 -9.76
N LEU A 169 20.04 -13.18 -9.35
CA LEU A 169 20.58 -13.24 -7.98
C LEU A 169 19.74 -12.43 -6.97
N ARG A 170 18.81 -11.60 -7.45
CA ARG A 170 17.95 -10.72 -6.64
C ARG A 170 16.92 -11.49 -5.81
N ASP A 171 16.52 -12.68 -6.26
CA ASP A 171 15.50 -13.51 -5.60
C ASP A 171 16.06 -14.33 -4.43
N THR A 172 17.38 -14.47 -4.34
CA THR A 172 18.07 -15.37 -3.40
C THR A 172 18.39 -14.77 -2.02
N HIS A 173 18.33 -13.45 -1.85
CA HIS A 173 18.57 -12.80 -0.55
C HIS A 173 17.29 -12.17 0.00
N LEU A 174 16.61 -12.88 0.90
CA LEU A 174 15.48 -12.33 1.65
C LEU A 174 15.94 -11.19 2.57
N ARG A 175 15.50 -9.97 2.25
CA ARG A 175 15.73 -8.74 3.02
C ARG A 175 14.41 -7.97 3.16
N PRO A 176 14.22 -7.10 4.17
CA PRO A 176 13.00 -6.30 4.37
C PRO A 176 12.52 -5.54 3.12
N SER A 177 13.45 -5.18 2.25
CA SER A 177 13.22 -4.55 0.96
C SER A 177 12.49 -5.43 -0.06
N LEU A 178 12.56 -6.77 0.04
CA LEU A 178 11.76 -7.70 -0.77
C LEU A 178 10.27 -7.68 -0.36
N PHE A 179 9.99 -7.50 0.94
CA PHE A 179 8.62 -7.24 1.40
C PHE A 179 8.07 -5.95 0.79
N VAL A 180 8.86 -4.86 0.82
CA VAL A 180 8.46 -3.59 0.19
C VAL A 180 8.19 -3.77 -1.30
N HIS A 181 8.99 -4.58 -2.00
CA HIS A 181 8.75 -4.90 -3.40
C HIS A 181 7.37 -5.53 -3.64
N HIS A 182 7.02 -6.59 -2.90
CA HIS A 182 5.73 -7.26 -3.05
C HIS A 182 4.55 -6.38 -2.64
N LEU A 183 4.71 -5.58 -1.59
CA LEU A 183 3.70 -4.62 -1.15
C LEU A 183 3.44 -3.57 -2.23
N VAL A 184 4.49 -3.03 -2.84
CA VAL A 184 4.37 -2.05 -3.93
C VAL A 184 3.72 -2.67 -5.16
N ASP A 185 4.11 -3.89 -5.55
CA ASP A 185 3.51 -4.59 -6.70
C ASP A 185 2.00 -4.80 -6.49
N LEU A 186 1.59 -5.18 -5.28
CA LEU A 186 0.17 -5.27 -4.92
C LEU A 186 -0.52 -3.92 -4.99
N ASN A 187 0.09 -2.86 -4.43
CA ASN A 187 -0.44 -1.50 -4.45
C ASN A 187 -0.62 -0.96 -5.88
N LEU A 188 0.22 -1.36 -6.83
CA LEU A 188 0.06 -1.01 -8.24
C LEU A 188 -1.15 -1.69 -8.87
N VAL A 189 -1.39 -2.97 -8.54
CA VAL A 189 -2.58 -3.71 -9.01
C VAL A 189 -3.87 -3.10 -8.44
N THR A 190 -3.87 -2.75 -7.16
CA THR A 190 -5.03 -2.12 -6.49
C THR A 190 -5.26 -0.69 -6.92
N GLN A 191 -4.21 0.07 -7.25
CA GLN A 191 -4.37 1.40 -7.83
C GLN A 191 -5.02 1.33 -9.22
N ALA A 192 -4.63 0.36 -10.04
CA ALA A 192 -5.28 0.13 -11.34
C ALA A 192 -6.76 -0.23 -11.17
N LEU A 193 -7.10 -0.99 -10.13
CA LEU A 193 -8.48 -1.25 -9.73
C LEU A 193 -9.23 0.05 -9.41
N MET A 194 -8.71 0.84 -8.48
CA MET A 194 -9.34 2.11 -8.08
C MET A 194 -9.56 3.06 -9.27
N ASN A 195 -8.60 3.12 -10.20
CA ASN A 195 -8.68 4.01 -11.36
C ASN A 195 -9.63 3.51 -12.46
N LYS A 196 -9.71 2.19 -12.69
CA LYS A 196 -10.47 1.62 -13.83
C LYS A 196 -11.86 1.11 -13.46
N VAL A 197 -12.06 0.74 -12.20
CA VAL A 197 -13.24 -0.01 -11.77
C VAL A 197 -14.06 0.79 -10.76
N ASP A 198 -13.40 1.42 -9.79
CA ASP A 198 -14.07 2.22 -8.75
C ASP A 198 -14.05 3.74 -9.00
N SER A 199 -13.55 4.18 -10.16
CA SER A 199 -13.62 5.58 -10.55
C SER A 199 -14.97 5.93 -11.18
N ILE A 200 -15.38 7.20 -11.08
CA ILE A 200 -16.59 7.71 -11.74
C ILE A 200 -16.56 7.41 -13.24
N GLU A 201 -15.39 7.49 -13.86
CA GLU A 201 -15.21 7.18 -15.28
C GLU A 201 -15.32 5.67 -15.55
N GLY A 202 -14.75 4.82 -14.69
CA GLY A 202 -14.87 3.37 -14.78
C GLY A 202 -16.33 2.90 -14.74
N LEU A 203 -17.12 3.46 -13.82
CA LEU A 203 -18.55 3.17 -13.69
C LEU A 203 -19.36 3.56 -14.94
N ARG A 204 -18.90 4.56 -15.70
CA ARG A 204 -19.57 5.03 -16.94
C ARG A 204 -19.29 4.16 -18.16
N GLN A 205 -18.23 3.34 -18.13
CA GLN A 205 -17.79 2.52 -19.27
C GLN A 205 -18.67 1.28 -19.54
N GLY A 206 -19.72 1.08 -18.74
CA GLY A 206 -20.68 0.00 -18.90
C GLY A 206 -20.23 -1.30 -18.23
N ALA A 207 -21.20 -2.19 -17.99
CA ALA A 207 -20.98 -3.36 -17.17
C ALA A 207 -20.00 -4.37 -17.78
N SER A 208 -20.03 -4.60 -19.10
CA SER A 208 -19.14 -5.57 -19.76
C SER A 208 -17.65 -5.21 -19.62
N ARG A 209 -17.30 -3.91 -19.70
CA ARG A 209 -15.91 -3.46 -19.47
C ARG A 209 -15.51 -3.59 -18.01
N THR A 210 -16.43 -3.25 -17.10
CA THR A 210 -16.21 -3.42 -15.65
C THR A 210 -15.94 -4.89 -15.32
N GLU A 211 -16.76 -5.81 -15.84
CA GLU A 211 -16.63 -7.25 -15.66
C GLU A 211 -15.28 -7.77 -16.21
N TYR A 212 -14.87 -7.33 -17.40
CA TYR A 212 -13.55 -7.65 -17.95
C TYR A 212 -12.40 -7.15 -17.05
N HIS A 213 -12.48 -5.92 -16.56
CA HIS A 213 -11.45 -5.37 -15.67
C HIS A 213 -11.38 -6.11 -14.33
N VAL A 214 -12.54 -6.45 -13.75
CA VAL A 214 -12.62 -7.25 -12.52
C VAL A 214 -11.96 -8.61 -12.71
N GLN A 215 -12.30 -9.34 -13.77
CA GLN A 215 -11.68 -10.65 -14.06
C GLN A 215 -10.17 -10.53 -14.30
N LYS A 216 -9.76 -9.55 -15.13
CA LYS A 216 -8.34 -9.33 -15.46
C LYS A 216 -7.51 -8.97 -14.23
N LEU A 217 -8.03 -8.12 -13.35
CA LEU A 217 -7.36 -7.74 -12.11
C LEU A 217 -7.36 -8.87 -11.08
N GLY A 218 -8.44 -9.65 -11.00
CA GLY A 218 -8.49 -10.88 -10.20
C GLY A 218 -7.36 -11.85 -10.57
N LEU A 219 -7.20 -12.16 -11.87
CA LEU A 219 -6.12 -13.01 -12.35
C LEU A 219 -4.72 -12.44 -12.04
N LYS A 220 -4.54 -11.12 -12.09
CA LYS A 220 -3.28 -10.48 -11.69
C LYS A 220 -3.00 -10.65 -10.21
N MET A 221 -4.00 -10.53 -9.35
CA MET A 221 -3.87 -10.74 -7.91
C MET A 221 -3.55 -12.20 -7.59
N ASP A 222 -4.18 -13.16 -8.28
CA ASP A 222 -3.87 -14.58 -8.12
C ASP A 222 -2.45 -14.90 -8.57
N CYS A 223 -2.01 -14.35 -9.71
CA CYS A 223 -0.63 -14.47 -10.16
C CYS A 223 0.37 -13.84 -9.18
N TRP A 224 0.05 -12.66 -8.63
CA TRP A 224 0.87 -12.02 -7.59
C TRP A 224 1.04 -12.93 -6.37
N LEU A 225 -0.03 -13.56 -5.90
CA LEU A 225 0.00 -14.47 -4.75
C LEU A 225 0.94 -15.66 -4.98
N THR A 226 0.97 -16.22 -6.20
CA THR A 226 1.87 -17.34 -6.55
C THR A 226 3.36 -16.97 -6.55
N LYS A 227 3.69 -15.69 -6.73
CA LYS A 227 5.07 -15.19 -6.75
C LYS A 227 5.64 -14.95 -5.36
N LEU A 228 4.84 -15.05 -4.29
CA LEU A 228 5.33 -14.80 -2.95
C LEU A 228 6.37 -15.85 -2.52
N PRO A 229 7.55 -15.41 -2.05
CA PRO A 229 8.54 -16.28 -1.45
C PRO A 229 7.98 -17.02 -0.22
N PRO A 230 8.52 -18.21 0.12
CA PRO A 230 8.04 -18.98 1.26
C PRO A 230 7.97 -18.21 2.59
N ALA A 231 8.89 -17.26 2.84
CA ALA A 231 8.87 -16.48 4.07
C ALA A 231 7.74 -15.44 4.15
N TYR A 232 7.21 -15.00 3.01
CA TYR A 232 6.11 -14.02 2.93
C TYR A 232 4.77 -14.65 2.58
N ARG A 233 4.77 -15.95 2.30
CA ARG A 233 3.54 -16.70 2.06
C ARG A 233 2.70 -16.70 3.33
N PHE A 234 1.44 -16.35 3.18
CA PHE A 234 0.44 -16.35 4.24
C PHE A 234 -0.71 -17.32 3.93
N THR A 235 -0.61 -18.08 2.83
CA THR A 235 -1.57 -19.08 2.37
C THR A 235 -1.05 -20.50 2.49
N LEU A 236 -1.96 -21.44 2.75
CA LEU A 236 -1.66 -22.87 2.71
C LEU A 236 -1.56 -23.34 1.24
N PRO A 237 -0.53 -24.12 0.86
CA PRO A 237 -0.31 -24.55 -0.52
C PRO A 237 -1.51 -25.27 -1.16
N ASP A 238 -2.27 -26.04 -0.38
CA ASP A 238 -3.33 -26.92 -0.90
C ASP A 238 -4.76 -26.42 -0.62
N ALA A 239 -4.93 -25.35 0.17
CA ALA A 239 -6.25 -24.84 0.57
C ALA A 239 -6.78 -23.70 -0.30
N GLY A 240 -6.01 -23.27 -1.30
CA GLY A 240 -6.30 -22.07 -2.08
C GLY A 240 -6.14 -20.76 -1.27
N PRO A 241 -6.60 -19.61 -1.81
CA PRO A 241 -6.40 -18.32 -1.16
C PRO A 241 -7.32 -18.10 0.06
N TRP A 242 -8.40 -18.87 0.17
CA TRP A 242 -9.50 -18.67 1.12
C TRP A 242 -9.43 -19.66 2.28
N HIS A 243 -8.67 -19.32 3.31
CA HIS A 243 -8.53 -20.16 4.49
C HIS A 243 -8.70 -19.31 5.74
N LEU A 244 -9.33 -19.90 6.76
CA LEU A 244 -9.71 -19.22 8.01
C LEU A 244 -8.70 -19.44 9.14
N LYS A 245 -7.70 -20.29 8.92
CA LYS A 245 -6.68 -20.62 9.91
C LYS A 245 -5.31 -20.32 9.32
N HIS A 246 -4.55 -19.47 9.98
CA HIS A 246 -3.26 -19.01 9.49
C HIS A 246 -2.16 -19.37 10.49
N PRO A 247 -1.71 -20.63 10.55
CA PRO A 247 -0.71 -21.05 11.53
C PRO A 247 0.61 -20.25 11.44
N GLN A 248 0.93 -19.69 10.27
CA GLN A 248 2.10 -18.85 10.04
C GLN A 248 1.94 -17.39 10.47
N LEU A 249 0.70 -16.96 10.71
CA LEU A 249 0.36 -15.63 11.26
C LEU A 249 0.15 -15.70 12.77
N ASP A 250 -0.30 -16.85 13.28
CA ASP A 250 -0.54 -17.09 14.72
C ASP A 250 0.76 -17.20 15.52
N ASP A 251 1.87 -17.62 14.91
CA ASP A 251 3.19 -17.65 15.53
C ASP A 251 3.86 -16.27 15.51
N LEU A 252 3.63 -15.49 16.57
CA LEU A 252 4.23 -14.16 16.75
C LEU A 252 5.77 -14.19 16.87
N ALA A 253 6.37 -15.33 17.23
CA ALA A 253 7.81 -15.49 17.31
C ALA A 253 8.44 -15.82 15.95
N ALA A 254 7.64 -16.22 14.96
CA ALA A 254 8.14 -16.54 13.64
C ALA A 254 8.71 -15.29 12.94
N PRO A 255 9.86 -15.43 12.25
CA PRO A 255 10.44 -14.31 11.51
C PRO A 255 9.47 -13.85 10.42
N PHE A 256 9.43 -12.54 10.19
CA PHE A 256 8.60 -11.88 9.18
C PHE A 256 7.07 -12.00 9.36
N VAL A 257 6.59 -12.30 10.57
CA VAL A 257 5.15 -12.40 10.84
C VAL A 257 4.41 -11.09 10.53
N ARG A 258 5.00 -9.94 10.87
CA ARG A 258 4.42 -8.61 10.60
C ARG A 258 4.26 -8.36 9.10
N GLU A 259 5.26 -8.72 8.31
CA GLU A 259 5.26 -8.62 6.86
C GLU A 259 4.17 -9.51 6.26
N ARG A 260 4.05 -10.76 6.74
CA ARG A 260 3.00 -11.69 6.29
C ARG A 260 1.60 -11.14 6.62
N VAL A 261 1.37 -10.67 7.84
CA VAL A 261 0.10 -10.05 8.25
C VAL A 261 -0.23 -8.84 7.37
N CYS A 262 0.76 -7.97 7.13
CA CYS A 262 0.57 -6.79 6.30
C CYS A 262 0.20 -7.16 4.85
N LEU A 263 0.90 -8.11 4.23
CA LEU A 263 0.59 -8.57 2.88
C LEU A 263 -0.79 -9.23 2.81
N ALA A 264 -1.14 -10.05 3.79
CA ALA A 264 -2.44 -10.72 3.87
C ALA A 264 -3.58 -9.71 3.98
N MET A 265 -3.48 -8.74 4.90
CA MET A 265 -4.49 -7.68 5.07
C MET A 265 -4.66 -6.85 3.80
N ASN A 266 -3.57 -6.41 3.17
CA ASN A 266 -3.63 -5.64 1.92
C ASN A 266 -4.25 -6.47 0.79
N TYR A 267 -3.90 -7.76 0.68
CA TYR A 267 -4.43 -8.66 -0.35
C TYR A 267 -5.93 -8.88 -0.19
N TYR A 268 -6.40 -9.24 1.00
CA TYR A 268 -7.82 -9.50 1.22
C TYR A 268 -8.65 -8.21 1.15
N SER A 269 -8.13 -7.07 1.64
CA SER A 269 -8.76 -5.76 1.47
C SER A 269 -8.95 -5.42 -0.02
N ALA A 270 -7.92 -5.63 -0.83
CA ALA A 270 -7.98 -5.47 -2.27
C ALA A 270 -9.00 -6.40 -2.95
N ARG A 271 -9.11 -7.66 -2.51
CA ARG A 271 -10.11 -8.61 -3.04
C ARG A 271 -11.54 -8.16 -2.72
N ILE A 272 -11.77 -7.57 -1.54
CA ILE A 272 -13.07 -7.01 -1.17
C ILE A 272 -13.41 -5.82 -2.07
N ILE A 273 -12.45 -4.91 -2.27
CA ILE A 273 -12.62 -3.73 -3.16
C ILE A 273 -12.93 -4.20 -4.59
N LEU A 274 -12.21 -5.21 -5.09
CA LEU A 274 -12.40 -5.78 -6.44
C LEU A 274 -13.84 -6.26 -6.69
N CYS A 275 -14.50 -6.78 -5.66
CA CYS A 275 -15.86 -7.30 -5.76
C CYS A 275 -16.94 -6.23 -5.65
N ARG A 276 -16.62 -5.03 -5.16
CA ARG A 276 -17.59 -3.96 -4.83
C ARG A 276 -18.50 -3.51 -5.98
N PRO A 277 -18.02 -3.33 -7.23
CA PRO A 277 -18.88 -2.92 -8.34
C PRO A 277 -19.96 -3.96 -8.68
N CYS A 278 -19.61 -5.25 -8.57
CA CYS A 278 -20.51 -6.35 -8.84
C CYS A 278 -21.62 -6.48 -7.78
N LEU A 279 -21.36 -6.01 -6.56
CA LEU A 279 -22.33 -5.97 -5.46
C LEU A 279 -23.23 -4.73 -5.51
N THR A 280 -22.68 -3.56 -5.85
CA THR A 280 -23.43 -2.30 -5.85
C THR A 280 -24.46 -2.24 -6.98
N TYR A 281 -24.19 -2.88 -8.13
CA TYR A 281 -25.13 -2.97 -9.25
C TYR A 281 -26.41 -3.77 -8.92
N ASN A 282 -26.42 -4.56 -7.83
CA ASN A 282 -27.65 -5.21 -7.34
C ASN A 282 -28.69 -4.16 -6.92
N HIS A 283 -28.30 -3.04 -6.31
CA HIS A 283 -29.27 -2.11 -5.75
C HIS A 283 -30.01 -1.29 -6.81
N THR A 284 -29.33 -0.93 -7.90
CA THR A 284 -29.90 -0.13 -8.98
C THR A 284 -30.74 -0.98 -9.94
N ASN A 285 -30.32 -2.21 -10.23
CA ASN A 285 -31.01 -3.05 -11.20
C ASN A 285 -32.27 -3.72 -10.62
N THR A 286 -32.29 -4.03 -9.31
CA THR A 286 -33.51 -4.53 -8.63
C THR A 286 -34.63 -3.47 -8.58
N GLN A 287 -34.28 -2.18 -8.49
CA GLN A 287 -35.26 -1.09 -8.60
C GLN A 287 -35.82 -0.94 -10.03
N ILE A 288 -34.99 -1.15 -11.06
CA ILE A 288 -35.39 -1.01 -12.47
C ILE A 288 -36.18 -2.24 -12.97
N GLN A 289 -35.86 -3.44 -12.48
CA GLN A 289 -36.57 -4.67 -12.85
C GLN A 289 -37.96 -4.79 -12.23
N ALA A 290 -38.21 -4.15 -11.08
CA ALA A 290 -39.55 -4.04 -10.50
C ALA A 290 -40.54 -3.24 -11.38
N SER A 291 -40.05 -2.53 -12.41
CA SER A 291 -40.85 -1.65 -13.28
C SER A 291 -41.07 -2.17 -14.71
N ARG A 292 -40.56 -3.36 -15.09
CA ARG A 292 -40.68 -3.88 -16.47
C ARG A 292 -41.53 -5.16 -16.56
N PRO A 293 -42.44 -5.29 -17.55
CA PRO A 293 -43.21 -6.52 -17.75
C PRO A 293 -42.30 -7.70 -18.11
N GLN A 294 -42.55 -8.85 -17.49
CA GLN A 294 -41.80 -10.08 -17.71
C GLN A 294 -42.01 -10.57 -19.15
N SER A 295 -40.93 -10.60 -19.94
CA SER A 295 -40.86 -11.39 -21.17
C SER A 295 -39.88 -12.54 -20.92
N SER A 296 -40.39 -13.75 -21.12
CA SER A 296 -39.74 -15.03 -20.83
C SER A 296 -38.83 -15.47 -21.99
N SER A 297 -37.72 -14.76 -22.21
CA SER A 297 -36.61 -15.29 -23.00
C SER A 297 -35.34 -15.34 -22.15
N SER A 298 -34.83 -16.54 -21.94
CA SER A 298 -33.58 -16.80 -21.22
C SER A 298 -32.40 -16.29 -22.05
N ASN A 299 -32.05 -15.02 -21.88
CA ASN A 299 -30.89 -14.42 -22.53
C ASN A 299 -29.59 -14.99 -21.91
N PRO A 300 -28.72 -15.67 -22.68
CA PRO A 300 -27.51 -16.29 -22.16
C PRO A 300 -26.56 -15.28 -21.51
N ASP A 301 -26.50 -14.05 -22.02
CA ASP A 301 -25.71 -12.95 -21.44
C ASP A 301 -26.23 -12.48 -20.07
N LEU A 302 -27.52 -12.60 -19.78
CA LEU A 302 -28.03 -12.31 -18.44
C LEU A 302 -27.64 -13.42 -17.45
N SER A 303 -27.64 -14.68 -17.91
CA SER A 303 -27.25 -15.83 -17.09
C SER A 303 -25.77 -15.81 -16.72
N SER A 304 -24.87 -15.55 -17.68
CA SER A 304 -23.42 -15.46 -17.43
C SER A 304 -23.07 -14.34 -16.46
N ARG A 305 -23.73 -13.18 -16.60
CA ARG A 305 -23.56 -12.04 -15.68
C ARG A 305 -24.10 -12.32 -14.29
N SER A 306 -25.21 -13.07 -14.18
CA SER A 306 -25.72 -13.50 -12.88
C SER A 306 -24.77 -14.47 -12.17
N ASN A 307 -24.17 -15.41 -12.91
CA ASN A 307 -23.17 -16.34 -12.39
C ASN A 307 -21.92 -15.61 -11.91
N LEU A 308 -21.36 -14.71 -12.72
CA LEU A 308 -20.21 -13.90 -12.35
C LEU A 308 -20.46 -13.08 -11.07
N ARG A 309 -21.67 -12.51 -10.93
CA ARG A 309 -22.02 -11.76 -9.71
C ARG A 309 -22.08 -12.65 -8.47
N SER A 310 -22.67 -13.85 -8.59
CA SER A 310 -22.74 -14.81 -7.49
C SER A 310 -21.34 -15.27 -7.07
N GLU A 311 -20.46 -15.49 -8.04
CA GLU A 311 -19.05 -15.81 -7.81
C GLU A 311 -18.33 -14.66 -7.09
N MET A 312 -18.47 -13.41 -7.55
CA MET A 312 -17.84 -12.26 -6.91
C MET A 312 -18.37 -12.00 -5.50
N ALA A 313 -19.67 -12.24 -5.25
CA ALA A 313 -20.23 -12.16 -3.90
C ALA A 313 -19.62 -13.21 -2.97
N THR A 314 -19.42 -14.43 -3.48
CA THR A 314 -18.77 -15.52 -2.72
C THR A 314 -17.31 -15.18 -2.42
N HIS A 315 -16.55 -14.69 -3.41
CA HIS A 315 -15.17 -14.23 -3.22
C HIS A 315 -15.07 -13.07 -2.23
N CYS A 316 -16.00 -12.12 -2.26
CA CYS A 316 -16.04 -11.01 -1.31
C CYS A 316 -16.25 -11.51 0.11
N LEU A 317 -17.18 -12.45 0.31
CA LEU A 317 -17.45 -13.04 1.62
C LEU A 317 -16.23 -13.83 2.12
N GLN A 318 -15.64 -14.67 1.27
CA GLN A 318 -14.43 -15.44 1.62
C GLN A 318 -13.25 -14.54 1.97
N ALA A 319 -13.02 -13.47 1.20
CA ALA A 319 -11.99 -12.48 1.48
C ALA A 319 -12.25 -11.75 2.81
N ALA A 320 -13.49 -11.37 3.09
CA ALA A 320 -13.86 -10.71 4.34
C ALA A 320 -13.66 -11.64 5.55
N CYS A 321 -14.08 -12.91 5.45
CA CYS A 321 -13.86 -13.89 6.50
C CYS A 321 -12.37 -14.15 6.75
N ALA A 322 -11.58 -14.33 5.69
CA ALA A 322 -10.13 -14.51 5.79
C ALA A 322 -9.44 -13.25 6.36
N PHE A 323 -9.91 -12.05 6.02
CA PHE A 323 -9.40 -10.81 6.61
C PHE A 323 -9.67 -10.75 8.11
N ILE A 324 -10.89 -11.08 8.53
CA ILE A 324 -11.29 -11.06 9.95
C ILE A 324 -10.50 -12.11 10.74
N SER A 325 -10.23 -13.28 10.18
CA SER A 325 -9.44 -14.33 10.85
C SER A 325 -7.97 -13.99 11.07
N ILE A 326 -7.47 -12.89 10.49
CA ILE A 326 -6.12 -12.38 10.80
C ILE A 326 -6.12 -11.58 12.11
N LEU A 327 -7.26 -11.02 12.50
CA LEU A 327 -7.36 -10.21 13.72
C LEU A 327 -7.42 -11.12 14.95
N PRO A 328 -6.79 -10.73 16.07
CA PRO A 328 -6.86 -11.51 17.31
C PRO A 328 -8.31 -11.59 17.82
N GLU A 329 -8.69 -12.76 18.35
CA GLU A 329 -10.06 -12.99 18.86
C GLU A 329 -10.41 -12.11 20.07
N SER A 330 -9.42 -11.73 20.87
CA SER A 330 -9.54 -10.79 21.97
C SER A 330 -8.86 -9.47 21.62
N PRO A 331 -9.56 -8.33 21.61
CA PRO A 331 -8.89 -7.04 21.52
C PRO A 331 -8.04 -6.82 22.78
N ASP A 332 -6.77 -6.47 22.62
CA ASP A 332 -5.99 -5.88 23.71
C ASP A 332 -6.63 -4.53 24.05
N LEU A 333 -7.46 -4.52 25.09
CA LEU A 333 -8.11 -3.32 25.64
C LEU A 333 -7.21 -2.58 26.64
N SER A 334 -5.92 -2.92 26.67
CA SER A 334 -4.92 -2.37 27.60
C SER A 334 -4.49 -0.95 27.23
#